data_AF-A0A2P2LV58-F1
#
_entry.id   AF-A0A2P2LV58-F1
#
_cell.length_a   1.000
_cell.length_b   1.000
_cell.length_c   1.000
_cell.angle_alpha   90.00
_cell.angle_beta   90.00
_cell.angle_gamma   90.00
#
_symmetry.space_group_name_H-M   'P 1'
#
loop_
_entity.id
_entity.type
_entity.pdbx_description
1 polymer ?
#
loop_
_entity_poly.entity_id
_entity_poly.type
_entity_poly.pdbx_seq_one_letter_code
_entity_poly.pdbx_strand_id
1 'polypeptide(L)'
;MAKLNDLVNMPIYFCRHQGAIEEITRRMGAGMAKFISKEVETIDDYDEYCHYVAGLVGLGLSKLFHASQLEDLAPDDLSNSMGLFLQKTNIIRDYLEDINEIPKCRMFWPREIWSKYVNKLEDLKYEENSVKAVQCLNDMVTNSLIHVNDCLKYMSALQDPAIFRFCAIPQIMAIGTLALCYNNIEVFRGVVKMRRGKITTRTSFCLVNYNLNIL
;
A
#
# COMPACT_ATOMS: atom_id res chain seq x y z
N MET A 1 -6.73 37.55 4.83
CA MET A 1 -5.73 38.16 3.94
C MET A 1 -4.59 37.17 3.81
N ALA A 2 -4.41 36.56 2.64
CA ALA A 2 -3.18 35.81 2.35
C ALA A 2 -2.00 36.76 2.54
N LYS A 3 -0.96 36.35 3.27
CA LYS A 3 0.19 37.22 3.53
C LYS A 3 0.88 37.46 2.18
N LEU A 4 1.41 38.66 1.95
CA LEU A 4 2.09 39.03 0.71
C LEU A 4 3.19 38.02 0.30
N ASN A 5 3.78 37.32 1.27
CA ASN A 5 4.73 36.22 1.06
C ASN A 5 4.13 34.99 0.38
N ASP A 6 2.84 34.70 0.56
CA ASP A 6 2.15 33.55 -0.05
C ASP A 6 1.97 33.75 -1.56
N LEU A 7 1.75 35.00 -2.00
CA LEU A 7 1.59 35.36 -3.41
C LEU A 7 2.91 35.34 -4.18
N VAL A 8 4.02 35.72 -3.54
CA VAL A 8 5.36 35.71 -4.16
C VAL A 8 5.94 34.29 -4.25
N ASN A 9 5.64 33.43 -3.27
CA ASN A 9 6.11 32.05 -3.27
C ASN A 9 5.19 31.08 -4.03
N MET A 10 3.96 31.49 -4.39
CA MET A 10 3.00 30.66 -5.14
C MET A 10 3.60 30.04 -6.43
N PRO A 11 4.35 30.77 -7.28
CA PRO A 11 4.95 30.17 -8.48
C PRO A 11 6.05 29.16 -8.15
N ILE A 12 6.80 29.40 -7.06
CA ILE A 12 7.90 28.53 -6.61
C ILE A 12 7.33 27.24 -6.03
N TYR A 13 6.28 27.32 -5.20
CA TYR A 13 5.56 26.13 -4.73
C TYR A 13 4.99 25.36 -5.91
N PHE A 14 4.27 26.01 -6.81
CA PHE A 14 3.66 25.37 -7.97
C PHE A 14 4.70 24.59 -8.80
N CYS A 15 5.87 25.17 -9.03
CA CYS A 15 6.99 24.52 -9.72
C CYS A 15 7.52 23.27 -8.97
N ARG A 16 7.62 23.32 -7.63
CA ARG A 16 8.06 22.17 -6.81
C ARG A 16 7.05 21.02 -6.79
N HIS A 17 5.75 21.32 -6.76
CA HIS A 17 4.71 20.28 -6.81
C HIS A 17 4.69 19.58 -8.18
N GLN A 18 4.78 20.36 -9.27
CA GLN A 18 4.87 19.81 -10.61
C GLN A 18 6.10 18.94 -10.79
N GLY A 19 7.27 19.38 -10.31
CA GLY A 19 8.51 18.60 -10.39
C GLY A 19 8.41 17.25 -9.67
N ALA A 20 7.78 17.22 -8.48
CA ALA A 20 7.55 15.96 -7.77
C ALA A 20 6.62 15.02 -8.56
N ILE A 21 5.51 15.55 -9.11
CA ILE A 21 4.55 14.75 -9.89
C ILE A 21 5.22 14.20 -11.16
N GLU A 22 5.94 15.04 -11.89
CA GLU A 22 6.64 14.65 -13.13
C GLU A 22 7.67 13.55 -12.86
N GLU A 23 8.53 13.74 -11.85
CA GLU A 23 9.56 12.76 -11.49
C GLU A 23 8.95 11.40 -11.14
N ILE A 24 7.93 11.40 -10.28
CA ILE A 24 7.26 10.17 -9.82
C ILE A 24 6.55 9.49 -10.98
N THR A 25 5.83 10.24 -11.82
CA THR A 25 5.12 9.69 -12.99
C THR A 25 6.09 9.05 -13.97
N ARG A 26 7.22 9.72 -14.24
CA ARG A 26 8.26 9.18 -15.12
C ARG A 26 8.87 7.89 -14.58
N ARG A 27 9.22 7.86 -13.28
CA ARG A 27 9.81 6.67 -12.63
C ARG A 27 8.81 5.51 -12.56
N MET A 28 7.56 5.80 -12.22
CA MET A 28 6.47 4.83 -12.17
C MET A 28 6.21 4.22 -13.55
N GLY A 29 6.11 5.04 -14.60
CA GLY A 29 5.91 4.57 -15.96
C GLY A 29 7.04 3.66 -16.46
N ALA A 30 8.30 4.02 -16.15
CA ALA A 30 9.45 3.18 -16.48
C ALA A 30 9.43 1.83 -15.74
N GLY A 31 9.08 1.85 -14.45
CA GLY A 31 8.94 0.64 -13.63
C GLY A 31 7.80 -0.27 -14.09
N MET A 32 6.62 0.30 -14.38
CA MET A 32 5.48 -0.43 -14.93
C MET A 32 5.84 -1.10 -16.26
N ALA A 33 6.55 -0.38 -17.15
CA ALA A 33 7.00 -0.94 -18.42
C ALA A 33 7.93 -2.17 -18.24
N LYS A 34 8.78 -2.17 -17.21
CA LYS A 34 9.65 -3.30 -16.87
C LYS A 34 8.84 -4.58 -16.57
N PHE A 35 7.73 -4.45 -15.84
CA PHE A 35 6.90 -5.58 -15.41
C PHE A 35 5.81 -5.99 -16.42
N ILE A 36 5.75 -5.36 -17.60
CA ILE A 36 4.88 -5.84 -18.69
C ILE A 36 5.34 -7.21 -19.21
N SER A 37 6.65 -7.42 -19.27
CA SER A 37 7.26 -8.64 -19.83
C SER A 37 8.00 -9.48 -18.79
N LYS A 38 7.87 -9.15 -17.50
CA LYS A 38 8.53 -9.83 -16.39
C LYS A 38 7.48 -10.29 -15.37
N GLU A 39 7.50 -11.57 -15.05
CA GLU A 39 6.70 -12.14 -13.95
C GLU A 39 7.36 -11.86 -12.59
N VAL A 40 6.55 -11.84 -11.53
CA VAL A 40 7.04 -11.64 -10.16
C VAL A 40 7.52 -12.99 -9.62
N GLU A 41 8.83 -13.22 -9.65
CA GLU A 41 9.42 -14.51 -9.30
C GLU A 41 9.88 -14.54 -7.82
N THR A 42 10.61 -13.53 -7.38
CA THR A 42 11.18 -13.45 -6.02
C THR A 42 10.44 -12.46 -5.13
N ILE A 43 10.71 -12.50 -3.83
CA ILE A 43 10.27 -11.45 -2.89
C ILE A 43 10.85 -10.08 -3.28
N ASP A 44 12.09 -10.03 -3.76
CA ASP A 44 12.71 -8.79 -4.24
C ASP A 44 12.00 -8.23 -5.47
N ASP A 45 11.59 -9.10 -6.42
CA ASP A 45 10.78 -8.69 -7.57
C ASP A 45 9.42 -8.12 -7.13
N TYR A 46 8.83 -8.73 -6.09
CA TYR A 46 7.57 -8.29 -5.53
C TYR A 46 7.69 -6.92 -4.84
N ASP A 47 8.75 -6.72 -4.07
CA ASP A 47 9.06 -5.44 -3.44
C ASP A 47 9.40 -4.36 -4.48
N GLU A 48 10.14 -4.70 -5.54
CA GLU A 48 10.45 -3.81 -6.65
C GLU A 48 9.18 -3.42 -7.43
N TYR A 49 8.30 -4.38 -7.72
CA TYR A 49 7.02 -4.10 -8.35
C TYR A 49 6.19 -3.13 -7.49
N CYS A 50 6.04 -3.43 -6.20
CA CYS A 50 5.30 -2.59 -5.26
C CYS A 50 5.95 -1.21 -5.09
N HIS A 51 7.28 -1.10 -5.14
CA HIS A 51 8.01 0.16 -5.13
C HIS A 51 7.54 1.05 -6.29
N TYR A 52 7.55 0.52 -7.51
CA TYR A 52 7.20 1.32 -8.68
C TYR A 52 5.74 1.78 -8.68
N VAL A 53 4.79 0.90 -8.32
CA VAL A 53 3.35 1.21 -8.44
C VAL A 53 2.77 1.93 -7.23
N ALA A 54 3.38 1.80 -6.05
CA ALA A 54 2.85 2.38 -4.81
C ALA A 54 3.91 3.04 -3.91
N GLY A 55 5.11 2.47 -3.80
CA GLY A 55 6.20 3.06 -3.03
C GLY A 55 6.54 4.48 -3.50
N LEU A 56 6.67 4.67 -4.81
CA LEU A 56 6.88 5.96 -5.45
C LEU A 56 5.75 6.97 -5.17
N VAL A 57 4.52 6.50 -4.97
CA VAL A 57 3.40 7.37 -4.56
C VAL A 57 3.64 7.91 -3.15
N GLY A 58 4.11 7.07 -2.23
CA GLY A 58 4.51 7.50 -0.87
C GLY A 58 5.64 8.53 -0.88
N LEU A 59 6.68 8.31 -1.68
CA LEU A 59 7.76 9.28 -1.87
C LEU A 59 7.25 10.60 -2.47
N GLY A 60 6.38 10.51 -3.48
CA GLY A 60 5.77 11.68 -4.12
C GLY A 60 4.96 12.51 -3.14
N LEU A 61 4.08 11.88 -2.36
CA LEU A 61 3.28 12.55 -1.33
C LEU A 61 4.17 13.22 -0.28
N SER A 62 5.21 12.53 0.20
CA SER A 62 6.17 13.11 1.16
C SER A 62 6.86 14.35 0.61
N LYS A 63 7.26 14.33 -0.67
CA LYS A 63 7.80 15.50 -1.37
C LYS A 63 6.78 16.64 -1.48
N LEU A 64 5.51 16.34 -1.72
CA LEU A 64 4.44 17.35 -1.80
C LEU A 64 4.15 17.98 -0.43
N PHE A 65 4.11 17.18 0.64
CA PHE A 65 3.94 17.68 2.00
C PHE A 65 5.10 18.59 2.42
N HIS A 66 6.33 18.18 2.12
CA HIS A 66 7.52 18.98 2.35
C HIS A 66 7.53 20.26 1.50
N ALA A 67 7.17 20.17 0.21
CA ALA A 67 7.07 21.34 -0.68
C ALA A 67 6.01 22.35 -0.21
N SER A 68 4.97 21.88 0.49
CA SER A 68 3.93 22.70 1.10
C SER A 68 4.37 23.36 2.42
N GLN A 69 5.56 23.04 2.93
CA GLN A 69 6.08 23.46 4.25
C GLN A 69 5.19 23.06 5.43
N LEU A 70 4.39 22.00 5.26
CA LEU A 70 3.53 21.46 6.31
C LEU A 70 4.22 20.33 7.09
N GLU A 71 5.23 19.70 6.48
CA GLU A 71 5.97 18.57 7.06
C GLU A 71 7.46 18.66 6.74
N ASP A 72 8.27 18.01 7.58
CA ASP A 72 9.65 17.69 7.24
C ASP A 72 9.71 16.57 6.20
N LEU A 73 10.77 16.53 5.40
CA LEU A 73 10.92 15.47 4.39
C LEU A 73 11.20 14.13 5.08
N ALA A 74 10.24 13.22 4.97
CA ALA A 74 10.38 11.86 5.49
C ALA A 74 11.48 11.08 4.74
N PRO A 75 12.19 10.15 5.41
CA PRO A 75 13.11 9.22 4.75
C PRO A 75 12.42 8.42 3.63
N ASP A 76 13.15 8.20 2.53
CA ASP A 76 12.64 7.47 1.36
C ASP A 76 12.18 6.05 1.72
N ASP A 77 12.90 5.33 2.58
CA ASP A 77 12.54 3.96 2.99
C ASP A 77 11.20 3.91 3.74
N LEU A 78 10.97 4.83 4.67
CA LEU A 78 9.69 4.92 5.39
C LEU A 78 8.53 5.28 4.45
N SER A 79 8.79 6.24 3.56
CA SER A 79 7.82 6.66 2.54
C SER A 79 7.47 5.52 1.58
N ASN A 80 8.47 4.70 1.23
CA ASN A 80 8.30 3.52 0.40
C ASN A 80 7.44 2.47 1.13
N SER A 81 7.78 2.14 2.38
CA SER A 81 7.05 1.17 3.21
C SER A 81 5.57 1.52 3.35
N MET A 82 5.22 2.81 3.48
CA MET A 82 3.82 3.28 3.48
C MET A 82 3.06 2.85 2.23
N GLY A 83 3.69 2.94 1.05
CA GLY A 83 3.09 2.51 -0.22
C GLY A 83 3.06 0.99 -0.37
N LEU A 84 4.15 0.30 -0.03
CA LEU A 84 4.26 -1.16 -0.10
C LEU A 84 3.20 -1.84 0.76
N PHE A 85 3.00 -1.38 2.00
CA PHE A 85 2.01 -2.00 2.89
C PHE A 85 0.59 -1.97 2.29
N LEU A 86 0.18 -0.82 1.73
CA LEU A 86 -1.12 -0.67 1.09
C LEU A 86 -1.24 -1.57 -0.15
N GLN A 87 -0.21 -1.59 -0.99
CA GLN A 87 -0.22 -2.35 -2.23
C GLN A 87 -0.25 -3.85 -1.99
N LYS A 88 0.60 -4.35 -1.09
CA LYS A 88 0.62 -5.78 -0.73
C LYS A 88 -0.70 -6.22 -0.11
N THR A 89 -1.32 -5.38 0.71
CA THR A 89 -2.64 -5.65 1.29
C THR A 89 -3.70 -5.81 0.20
N ASN A 90 -3.72 -4.93 -0.80
CA ASN A 90 -4.66 -5.03 -1.91
C ASN A 90 -4.41 -6.29 -2.74
N ILE A 91 -3.15 -6.58 -3.10
CA ILE A 91 -2.76 -7.79 -3.86
C ILE A 91 -3.19 -9.07 -3.13
N ILE A 92 -3.09 -9.11 -1.81
CA ILE A 92 -3.55 -10.26 -1.01
C ILE A 92 -5.07 -10.40 -1.08
N ARG A 93 -5.79 -9.30 -0.90
CA ARG A 93 -7.26 -9.31 -0.86
C ARG A 93 -7.86 -9.62 -2.23
N ASP A 94 -7.27 -9.08 -3.30
CA ASP A 94 -7.79 -9.15 -4.68
C ASP A 94 -7.40 -10.41 -5.46
N TYR A 95 -6.71 -11.37 -4.82
CA TYR A 95 -6.25 -12.62 -5.43
C TYR A 95 -7.25 -13.25 -6.43
N LEU A 96 -8.52 -13.42 -6.02
CA LEU A 96 -9.51 -14.12 -6.83
C LEU A 96 -9.98 -13.29 -8.03
N GLU A 97 -9.99 -11.95 -7.90
CA GLU A 97 -10.32 -11.03 -9.00
C GLU A 97 -9.19 -11.07 -10.04
N ASP A 98 -7.94 -10.98 -9.59
CA ASP A 98 -6.75 -10.99 -10.44
C ASP A 98 -6.58 -12.33 -11.21
N ILE A 99 -6.78 -13.45 -10.53
CA ILE A 99 -6.61 -14.79 -11.13
C ILE A 99 -7.72 -15.15 -12.12
N ASN A 100 -8.92 -14.60 -11.95
CA ASN A 100 -10.03 -14.87 -12.85
C ASN A 100 -10.18 -13.81 -13.96
N GLU A 101 -9.23 -12.87 -14.07
CA GLU A 101 -9.27 -11.86 -15.12
C GLU A 101 -9.15 -12.48 -16.53
N ILE A 102 -9.94 -11.95 -17.47
CA ILE A 102 -10.03 -12.36 -18.87
C ILE A 102 -9.61 -11.17 -19.75
N PRO A 103 -8.77 -11.35 -20.78
CA PRO A 103 -8.34 -12.62 -21.39
C PRO A 103 -7.16 -13.30 -20.69
N LYS A 104 -6.43 -12.60 -19.81
CA LYS A 104 -5.24 -13.13 -19.15
C LYS A 104 -5.31 -12.85 -17.66
N CYS A 105 -5.05 -13.87 -16.85
CA CYS A 105 -4.93 -13.72 -15.41
C CYS A 105 -3.75 -12.80 -15.05
N ARG A 106 -3.92 -12.04 -13.97
CA ARG A 106 -2.86 -11.23 -13.38
C ARG A 106 -2.26 -11.99 -12.20
N MET A 107 -0.95 -12.15 -12.20
CA MET A 107 -0.23 -12.94 -11.20
C MET A 107 0.77 -12.04 -10.49
N PHE A 108 0.37 -11.49 -9.34
CA PHE A 108 1.21 -10.59 -8.55
C PHE A 108 1.88 -11.27 -7.35
N TRP A 109 1.40 -12.45 -6.94
CA TRP A 109 2.00 -13.18 -5.82
C TRP A 109 3.36 -13.77 -6.27
N PRO A 110 4.45 -13.56 -5.51
CA PRO A 110 5.77 -14.03 -5.91
C PRO A 110 5.87 -15.55 -5.92
N ARG A 111 6.44 -16.12 -6.99
CA ARG A 111 6.66 -17.57 -7.14
C ARG A 111 7.36 -18.16 -5.93
N GLU A 112 8.39 -17.49 -5.44
CA GLU A 112 9.16 -17.88 -4.26
C GLU A 112 8.29 -18.20 -3.03
N ILE A 113 7.13 -17.54 -2.87
CA ILE A 113 6.19 -17.83 -1.79
C ILE A 113 5.24 -18.97 -2.19
N TRP A 114 4.46 -18.79 -3.27
CA TRP A 114 3.34 -19.70 -3.54
C TRP A 114 3.79 -21.08 -4.05
N SER A 115 4.97 -21.20 -4.66
CA SER A 115 5.48 -22.47 -5.18
C SER A 115 5.85 -23.47 -4.08
N LYS A 116 5.95 -23.02 -2.83
CA LYS A 116 6.09 -23.90 -1.65
C LYS A 116 4.82 -24.72 -1.39
N TYR A 117 3.68 -24.27 -1.90
CA TYR A 117 2.35 -24.79 -1.56
C TYR A 117 1.68 -25.49 -2.75
N VAL A 118 1.77 -24.92 -3.95
CA VAL A 118 1.11 -25.42 -5.17
C VAL A 118 2.01 -25.30 -6.40
N ASN A 119 1.66 -26.03 -7.47
CA ASN A 119 2.45 -26.02 -8.71
C ASN A 119 2.13 -24.81 -9.60
N LYS A 120 0.89 -24.31 -9.54
CA LYS A 120 0.47 -23.08 -10.20
C LYS A 120 -0.30 -22.20 -9.23
N LEU A 121 -0.12 -20.89 -9.31
CA LEU A 121 -0.81 -19.94 -8.43
C LEU A 121 -2.34 -20.11 -8.48
N GLU A 122 -2.90 -20.35 -9.67
CA GLU A 122 -4.34 -20.56 -9.88
C GLU A 122 -4.91 -21.73 -9.06
N ASP A 123 -4.08 -22.72 -8.70
CA ASP A 123 -4.51 -23.92 -7.98
C ASP A 123 -5.03 -23.61 -6.57
N LEU A 124 -4.63 -22.47 -5.97
CA LEU A 124 -5.09 -22.04 -4.64
C LEU A 124 -6.61 -21.78 -4.62
N LYS A 125 -7.23 -21.56 -5.78
CA LYS A 125 -8.69 -21.37 -5.91
C LYS A 125 -9.48 -22.67 -5.92
N TYR A 126 -8.87 -23.86 -5.88
CA TYR A 126 -9.60 -25.14 -5.86
C TYR A 126 -9.76 -25.67 -4.44
N GLU A 127 -10.89 -26.32 -4.13
CA GLU A 127 -11.23 -26.74 -2.76
C GLU A 127 -10.25 -27.76 -2.20
N GLU A 128 -9.72 -28.64 -3.05
CA GLU A 128 -8.67 -29.61 -2.72
C GLU A 128 -7.40 -29.00 -2.13
N ASN A 129 -7.10 -27.74 -2.45
CA ASN A 129 -5.91 -27.04 -1.98
C ASN A 129 -6.18 -26.11 -0.78
N SER A 130 -7.37 -26.13 -0.18
CA SER A 130 -7.79 -25.14 0.82
C SER A 130 -6.82 -24.98 2.00
N VAL A 131 -6.28 -26.08 2.54
CA VAL A 131 -5.31 -26.02 3.65
C VAL A 131 -4.03 -25.29 3.21
N LYS A 132 -3.50 -25.65 2.04
CA LYS A 132 -2.27 -25.05 1.50
C LYS A 132 -2.49 -23.60 1.07
N ALA A 133 -3.67 -23.28 0.55
CA ALA A 133 -4.08 -21.93 0.20
C ALA A 133 -4.04 -20.99 1.40
N VAL A 134 -4.62 -21.41 2.53
CA VAL A 134 -4.60 -20.64 3.77
C VAL A 134 -3.19 -20.50 4.34
N GLN A 135 -2.34 -21.53 4.24
CA GLN A 135 -0.94 -21.43 4.66
C GLN A 135 -0.15 -20.42 3.80
N CYS A 136 -0.32 -20.46 2.47
CA CYS A 136 0.27 -19.50 1.55
C CYS A 136 -0.21 -18.07 1.83
N LEU A 137 -1.50 -17.91 2.10
CA LEU A 137 -2.10 -16.62 2.48
C LEU A 137 -1.45 -16.06 3.74
N ASN A 138 -1.23 -16.89 4.76
CA ASN A 138 -0.58 -16.47 5.99
C ASN A 138 0.88 -16.05 5.77
N ASP A 139 1.61 -16.69 4.85
CA ASP A 139 2.97 -16.28 4.45
C ASP A 139 2.94 -14.88 3.78
N MET A 140 2.04 -14.67 2.83
CA MET A 140 1.83 -13.37 2.18
C MET A 140 1.46 -12.25 3.17
N VAL A 141 0.54 -12.54 4.11
CA VAL A 141 0.15 -11.59 5.16
C VAL A 141 1.36 -11.26 6.04
N THR A 142 2.14 -12.27 6.46
CA THR A 142 3.34 -12.08 7.27
C THR A 142 4.37 -11.22 6.54
N ASN A 143 4.60 -11.48 5.24
CA ASN A 143 5.46 -10.66 4.39
C ASN A 143 4.98 -9.21 4.27
N SER A 144 3.68 -8.94 4.34
CA SER A 144 3.14 -7.58 4.36
C SER A 144 3.35 -6.88 5.70
N LEU A 145 3.22 -7.62 6.80
CA LEU A 145 3.32 -7.08 8.16
C LEU A 145 4.71 -6.52 8.51
N ILE A 146 5.76 -6.88 7.77
CA ILE A 146 7.12 -6.32 7.97
C ILE A 146 7.15 -4.79 7.84
N HIS A 147 6.24 -4.21 7.03
CA HIS A 147 6.17 -2.77 6.77
C HIS A 147 5.47 -1.98 7.87
N VAL A 148 4.75 -2.65 8.79
CA VAL A 148 3.89 -1.98 9.79
C VAL A 148 4.70 -1.06 10.71
N ASN A 149 5.88 -1.50 11.15
CA ASN A 149 6.71 -0.68 12.04
C ASN A 149 7.14 0.63 11.36
N ASP A 150 7.53 0.55 10.09
CA ASP A 150 7.95 1.73 9.34
C ASP A 150 6.77 2.65 9.01
N CYS A 151 5.58 2.09 8.74
CA CYS A 151 4.36 2.89 8.63
C CYS A 151 4.06 3.66 9.93
N LEU A 152 4.22 3.01 11.09
CA LEU A 152 4.00 3.66 12.38
C LEU A 152 5.03 4.77 12.63
N LYS A 153 6.31 4.54 12.34
CA LYS A 153 7.37 5.56 12.44
C LYS A 153 7.13 6.74 11.50
N TYR A 154 6.68 6.48 10.27
CA TYR A 154 6.33 7.55 9.32
C TYR A 154 5.20 8.40 9.90
N MET A 155 4.11 7.76 10.35
CA MET A 155 2.94 8.47 10.84
C MET A 155 3.18 9.22 12.16
N SER A 156 4.07 8.72 13.03
CA SER A 156 4.40 9.40 14.29
C SER A 156 5.26 10.66 14.10
N ALA A 157 5.89 10.82 12.94
CA ALA A 157 6.67 12.00 12.60
C ALA A 157 5.85 13.14 11.96
N LEU A 158 4.60 12.87 11.57
CA LEU A 158 3.73 13.87 10.94
C LEU A 158 3.23 14.91 11.94
N GLN A 159 3.26 16.18 11.55
CA GLN A 159 2.91 17.33 12.39
C GLN A 159 1.54 17.90 12.04
N ASP A 160 1.18 17.97 10.76
CA ASP A 160 -0.08 18.53 10.31
C ASP A 160 -1.23 17.52 10.52
N PRO A 161 -2.28 17.87 11.27
CA PRO A 161 -3.37 16.94 11.55
C PRO A 161 -4.14 16.48 10.32
N ALA A 162 -4.23 17.28 9.25
CA ALA A 162 -4.92 16.89 8.04
C ALA A 162 -4.11 15.89 7.22
N ILE A 163 -2.80 16.09 7.12
CA ILE A 163 -1.86 15.15 6.48
C ILE A 163 -1.80 13.85 7.28
N PHE A 164 -1.70 13.93 8.61
CA PHE A 164 -1.75 12.76 9.47
C PHE A 164 -3.00 11.91 9.18
N ARG A 165 -4.19 12.52 9.16
CA ARG A 165 -5.44 11.80 8.86
C ARG A 165 -5.45 11.19 7.46
N PHE A 166 -4.96 11.95 6.48
CA PHE A 166 -4.87 11.50 5.10
C PHE A 166 -4.00 10.24 4.98
N CYS A 167 -2.86 10.20 5.68
CA CYS A 167 -1.96 9.05 5.71
C CYS A 167 -2.49 7.89 6.57
N ALA A 168 -3.06 8.17 7.75
CA ALA A 168 -3.44 7.15 8.72
C ALA A 168 -4.69 6.35 8.34
N ILE A 169 -5.68 6.99 7.71
CA ILE A 169 -6.93 6.31 7.33
C ILE A 169 -6.66 5.10 6.41
N PRO A 170 -5.91 5.23 5.29
CA PRO A 170 -5.56 4.08 4.44
C PRO A 170 -4.80 2.99 5.19
N GLN A 171 -3.85 3.34 6.07
CA GLN A 171 -3.03 2.37 6.80
C GLN A 171 -3.87 1.53 7.78
N ILE A 172 -4.79 2.17 8.50
CA ILE A 172 -5.73 1.49 9.41
C ILE A 172 -6.70 0.60 8.63
N MET A 173 -7.11 1.06 7.45
CA MET A 173 -7.93 0.28 6.56
C MET A 173 -7.19 -0.95 6.04
N ALA A 174 -5.92 -0.82 5.71
CA ALA A 174 -5.08 -1.93 5.25
C ALA A 174 -4.87 -2.98 6.35
N ILE A 175 -4.43 -2.59 7.56
CA ILE A 175 -4.27 -3.55 8.67
C ILE A 175 -5.59 -4.20 9.05
N GLY A 176 -6.70 -3.45 8.98
CA GLY A 176 -8.04 -3.98 9.19
C GLY A 176 -8.46 -5.01 8.14
N THR A 177 -8.01 -4.86 6.91
CA THR A 177 -8.22 -5.80 5.81
C THR A 177 -7.35 -7.04 5.99
N LEU A 178 -6.06 -6.89 6.29
CA LEU A 178 -5.18 -8.02 6.58
C LEU A 178 -5.70 -8.87 7.75
N ALA A 179 -6.24 -8.25 8.80
CA ALA A 179 -6.85 -8.99 9.91
C ALA A 179 -8.10 -9.81 9.50
N LEU A 180 -8.82 -9.41 8.44
CA LEU A 180 -9.92 -10.21 7.89
C LEU A 180 -9.44 -11.27 6.91
N CYS A 181 -8.32 -11.04 6.22
CA CYS A 181 -7.72 -12.00 5.31
C CYS A 181 -6.95 -13.10 6.06
N TYR A 182 -6.35 -12.78 7.21
CA TYR A 182 -5.53 -13.74 7.95
C TYR A 182 -6.32 -15.00 8.30
N ASN A 183 -5.75 -16.15 7.96
CA ASN A 183 -6.33 -17.47 8.15
C ASN A 183 -7.76 -17.65 7.60
N ASN A 184 -8.11 -16.95 6.51
CA ASN A 184 -9.46 -16.93 5.96
C ASN A 184 -9.53 -17.48 4.53
N ILE A 185 -10.18 -18.64 4.36
CA ILE A 185 -10.35 -19.30 3.05
C ILE A 185 -11.20 -18.48 2.06
N GLU A 186 -12.05 -17.57 2.55
CA GLU A 186 -12.94 -16.78 1.71
C GLU A 186 -12.20 -15.88 0.71
N VAL A 187 -10.92 -15.56 0.97
CA VAL A 187 -10.04 -14.84 0.01
C VAL A 187 -9.95 -15.58 -1.33
N PHE A 188 -10.06 -16.91 -1.33
CA PHE A 188 -9.98 -17.77 -2.51
C PHE A 188 -11.33 -18.15 -3.10
N ARG A 189 -12.44 -17.74 -2.45
CA ARG A 189 -13.82 -18.16 -2.81
C ARG A 189 -14.73 -16.99 -3.17
N GLY A 190 -14.41 -15.79 -2.68
CA GLY A 190 -15.22 -14.61 -2.91
C GLY A 190 -14.51 -13.33 -2.49
N VAL A 191 -15.31 -12.30 -2.22
CA VAL A 191 -14.81 -10.95 -1.96
C VAL A 191 -14.75 -10.69 -0.45
N VAL A 192 -13.54 -10.60 0.09
CA VAL A 192 -13.31 -10.19 1.48
C VAL A 192 -13.24 -8.67 1.57
N LYS A 193 -14.34 -8.02 1.94
CA LYS A 193 -14.41 -6.54 2.11
C LYS A 193 -14.88 -6.17 3.51
N MET A 194 -14.24 -5.16 4.10
CA MET A 194 -14.76 -4.55 5.32
C MET A 194 -16.14 -3.91 5.08
N ARG A 195 -17.11 -4.21 5.96
CA ARG A 195 -18.43 -3.57 5.93
C ARG A 195 -18.29 -2.08 6.24
N ARG A 196 -19.01 -1.23 5.48
CA ARG A 196 -19.01 0.25 5.61
C ARG A 196 -19.17 0.75 7.06
N GLY A 197 -20.01 0.10 7.87
CA GLY A 197 -20.17 0.48 9.28
C GLY A 197 -18.91 0.34 10.13
N LYS A 198 -18.11 -0.73 9.94
CA LYS A 198 -16.83 -0.92 10.65
C LYS A 198 -15.75 0.05 10.16
N ILE A 199 -15.82 0.45 8.90
CA ILE A 199 -14.96 1.51 8.33
C ILE A 199 -15.23 2.81 9.06
N THR A 200 -16.49 3.25 9.13
CA THR A 200 -16.88 4.48 9.84
C THR A 200 -16.52 4.45 11.31
N THR A 201 -16.72 3.34 12.03
CA THR A 201 -16.33 3.26 13.44
C THR A 201 -14.82 3.34 13.65
N ARG A 202 -14.02 2.67 12.81
CA ARG A 202 -12.54 2.68 12.93
C ARG A 202 -11.92 3.99 12.50
N THR A 203 -12.42 4.60 11.42
CA THR A 203 -11.98 5.94 11.03
C THR A 203 -12.37 6.95 12.11
N SER A 204 -13.61 6.97 12.58
CA SER A 204 -14.01 7.84 13.69
C SER A 204 -13.20 7.61 14.96
N PHE A 205 -12.88 6.36 15.32
CA PHE A 205 -12.04 6.08 16.49
C PHE A 205 -10.63 6.65 16.34
N CYS A 206 -9.99 6.47 15.18
CA CYS A 206 -8.67 7.06 14.92
C CYS A 206 -8.71 8.59 14.88
N LEU A 207 -9.78 9.16 14.32
CA LEU A 207 -9.95 10.60 14.18
C LEU A 207 -10.25 11.30 15.52
N VAL A 208 -10.92 10.61 16.44
CA VAL A 208 -11.33 11.15 17.74
C VAL A 208 -10.29 10.88 18.84
N ASN A 209 -9.57 9.75 18.80
CA ASN A 209 -8.63 9.38 19.86
C ASN A 209 -7.18 9.83 19.63
N TYR A 210 -6.84 10.51 18.53
CA TYR A 210 -5.54 11.18 18.39
C TYR A 210 -5.37 12.40 19.33
N ASN A 211 -6.34 12.69 20.21
CA ASN A 211 -6.16 13.55 21.38
C ASN A 211 -5.65 12.81 22.64
N LEU A 212 -5.41 11.50 22.58
CA LEU A 212 -4.86 10.71 23.69
C LEU A 212 -3.79 9.75 23.16
N ASN A 213 -2.53 10.19 23.28
CA ASN A 213 -1.29 9.40 23.37
C ASN A 213 -1.39 7.93 22.94
N ILE A 214 -0.99 7.66 21.69
CA ILE A 214 -0.44 6.35 21.33
C ILE A 214 1.08 6.51 21.33
N LEU A 215 1.62 6.64 22.54
CA LEU A 215 2.94 6.22 23.04
C LEU A 215 2.81 6.12 24.57
#